data_AF-A0A1B6I7V8-F1
#
_entry.id   AF-A0A1B6I7V8-F1
#
_cell.length_a   1.000
_cell.length_b   1.000
_cell.length_c   1.000
_cell.angle_alpha   90.00
_cell.angle_beta   90.00
_cell.angle_gamma   90.00
#
_symmetry.space_group_name_H-M   'P 1'
#
loop_
_entity.id
_entity.type
_entity.pdbx_description
1 polymer ?
#
loop_
_entity_poly.entity_id
_entity_poly.type
_entity_poly.pdbx_seq_one_letter_code
_entity_poly.pdbx_strand_id
1 'polypeptide(L)'
;ALRAVLGRSYNTVWFQQDGAPPHYALQVRALLDREFRNRWIGRRGAIEWPPRSPDLNPLDFFLWGYLKQRVFLTKPANTEELIHRITEETHQIPPDMIQKVIEGFYHRLGYCQEKLGQHFEHFL
;
A
#
# COMPACT_ATOMS: atom_id res chain seq x y z
N ALA A 1 -16.96 -6.36 -8.35
CA ALA A 1 -15.54 -6.66 -8.07
C ALA A 1 -15.16 -6.33 -6.62
N LEU A 2 -15.05 -5.06 -6.21
CA LEU A 2 -14.58 -4.69 -4.86
C LEU A 2 -15.42 -5.26 -3.70
N ARG A 3 -16.75 -5.27 -3.82
CA ARG A 3 -17.64 -5.91 -2.82
C ARG A 3 -17.38 -7.40 -2.64
N ALA A 4 -16.99 -8.10 -3.71
CA ALA A 4 -16.69 -9.53 -3.63
C ALA A 4 -15.37 -9.78 -2.90
N VAL A 5 -14.38 -8.93 -3.11
CA VAL A 5 -13.07 -8.99 -2.42
C VAL A 5 -13.20 -8.60 -0.95
N LEU A 6 -13.91 -7.50 -0.65
CA LEU A 6 -13.98 -6.93 0.69
C LEU A 6 -15.08 -7.57 1.56
N GLY A 7 -16.03 -8.27 0.95
CA GLY A 7 -17.11 -8.97 1.64
C GLY A 7 -17.82 -8.09 2.67
N ARG A 8 -17.89 -8.58 3.92
CA ARG A 8 -18.54 -7.88 5.05
C ARG A 8 -17.86 -6.56 5.42
N SER A 9 -16.56 -6.42 5.12
CA SER A 9 -15.77 -5.23 5.44
C SER A 9 -15.92 -4.10 4.43
N TYR A 10 -16.68 -4.28 3.34
CA TYR A 10 -16.80 -3.28 2.28
C TYR A 10 -17.20 -1.89 2.77
N ASN A 11 -18.09 -1.81 3.78
CA ASN A 11 -18.55 -0.53 4.32
C ASN A 11 -17.62 0.10 5.37
N THR A 12 -16.59 -0.62 5.82
CA THR A 12 -15.69 -0.18 6.90
C THR A 12 -14.23 -0.06 6.46
N VAL A 13 -13.87 -0.61 5.30
CA VAL A 13 -12.53 -0.50 4.75
C VAL A 13 -12.22 0.92 4.29
N TRP A 14 -10.95 1.29 4.49
CA TRP A 14 -10.33 2.48 3.93
C TRP A 14 -9.41 2.10 2.79
N PHE A 15 -9.45 2.85 1.70
CA PHE A 15 -8.52 2.70 0.59
C PHE A 15 -7.36 3.70 0.73
N GLN A 16 -6.13 3.27 0.51
CA GLN A 16 -4.95 4.15 0.55
C GLN A 16 -4.20 4.04 -0.77
N GLN A 17 -3.79 5.18 -1.33
CA GLN A 17 -2.89 5.27 -2.47
C GLN A 17 -1.96 6.48 -2.35
N ASP A 18 -0.81 6.43 -3.01
CA ASP A 18 0.17 7.50 -3.04
C ASP A 18 -0.26 8.67 -3.96
N GLY A 19 0.61 9.67 -4.08
CA GLY A 19 0.31 10.94 -4.77
C GLY A 19 0.66 11.01 -6.26
N ALA A 20 0.93 9.88 -6.93
CA ALA A 20 1.34 9.86 -8.34
C ALA A 20 0.31 10.53 -9.27
N PRO A 21 0.73 11.20 -10.37
CA PRO A 21 -0.17 11.93 -11.29
C PRO A 21 -1.42 11.17 -11.74
N PRO A 22 -1.35 9.88 -12.13
CA PRO A 22 -2.54 9.12 -12.52
C PRO A 22 -3.55 8.93 -11.38
N HIS A 23 -3.10 8.92 -10.12
CA HIS A 23 -3.91 8.53 -8.96
C HIS A 23 -4.87 9.62 -8.46
N TYR A 24 -4.67 10.89 -8.85
CA TYR A 24 -5.54 12.00 -8.43
C TYR A 24 -6.28 12.70 -9.58
N ALA A 25 -6.27 12.10 -10.77
CA ALA A 25 -7.12 12.54 -11.88
C ALA A 25 -8.60 12.62 -11.44
N LEU A 26 -9.36 13.57 -11.98
CA LEU A 26 -10.76 13.82 -11.58
C LEU A 26 -11.61 12.54 -11.62
N GLN A 27 -11.46 11.75 -12.69
CA GLN A 27 -12.18 10.48 -12.85
C GLN A 27 -11.84 9.44 -11.78
N VAL A 28 -10.59 9.38 -11.33
CA VAL A 28 -10.13 8.45 -10.29
C VAL A 28 -10.70 8.88 -8.94
N ARG A 29 -10.64 10.17 -8.62
CA ARG A 29 -11.21 10.71 -7.37
C ARG A 29 -12.71 10.51 -7.30
N ALA A 30 -13.44 10.82 -8.38
CA ALA A 30 -14.89 10.58 -8.46
C ALA A 30 -15.25 9.09 -8.27
N LEU A 31 -14.44 8.18 -8.82
CA LEU A 31 -14.61 6.75 -8.59
C LEU A 31 -14.40 6.38 -7.11
N LEU A 32 -13.33 6.87 -6.48
CA LEU A 32 -13.02 6.57 -5.09
C LEU A 32 -14.03 7.17 -4.11
N ASP A 33 -14.51 8.38 -4.37
CA ASP A 33 -15.60 9.00 -3.61
C ASP A 33 -16.88 8.15 -3.69
N ARG A 34 -17.20 7.60 -4.86
CA ARG A 34 -18.36 6.73 -5.05
C ARG A 34 -18.21 5.38 -4.34
N GLU A 35 -17.10 4.69 -4.56
CA GLU A 35 -16.89 3.32 -4.06
C GLU A 35 -16.62 3.29 -2.55
N PHE A 36 -15.81 4.23 -2.06
CA PHE A 36 -15.38 4.26 -0.67
C PHE A 36 -16.09 5.32 0.16
N ARG A 37 -17.02 6.12 -0.40
CA ARG A 37 -17.80 7.16 0.32
C ARG A 37 -16.92 8.00 1.26
N ASN A 38 -15.89 8.62 0.70
CA ASN A 38 -14.88 9.41 1.41
C ASN A 38 -13.99 8.63 2.41
N ARG A 39 -14.02 7.28 2.43
CA ARG A 39 -13.05 6.45 3.18
C ARG A 39 -11.84 6.13 2.31
N TRP A 40 -11.17 7.14 1.79
CA TRP A 40 -9.94 6.95 1.07
C TRP A 40 -8.91 8.04 1.35
N ILE A 41 -7.65 7.62 1.38
CA ILE A 41 -6.47 8.42 1.66
C ILE A 41 -5.69 8.53 0.36
N GLY A 42 -5.35 9.75 -0.04
CA GLY A 42 -4.65 10.00 -1.28
C GLY A 42 -4.50 11.48 -1.55
N ARG A 43 -3.71 11.84 -2.57
CA ARG A 43 -3.55 13.25 -2.95
C ARG A 43 -4.89 13.83 -3.42
N ARG A 44 -5.34 14.93 -2.81
CA ARG A 44 -6.68 15.53 -3.01
C ARG A 44 -7.87 14.61 -2.67
N GLY A 45 -7.66 13.63 -1.78
CA GLY A 45 -8.72 12.78 -1.23
C GLY A 45 -9.31 13.30 0.07
N ALA A 46 -10.12 12.47 0.74
CA ALA A 46 -10.74 12.82 2.01
C ALA A 46 -9.71 13.03 3.14
N ILE A 47 -8.62 12.27 3.09
CA ILE A 47 -7.40 12.52 3.86
C ILE A 47 -6.25 12.69 2.86
N GLU A 48 -5.57 13.84 2.93
CA GLU A 48 -4.49 14.17 1.99
C GLU A 48 -3.23 13.34 2.29
N TRP A 49 -2.76 12.60 1.29
CA TRP A 49 -1.51 11.85 1.40
C TRP A 49 -0.29 12.79 1.29
N PRO A 50 0.66 12.73 2.25
CA PRO A 50 1.85 13.56 2.21
C PRO A 50 2.77 13.18 1.03
N PRO A 51 3.36 14.16 0.33
CA PRO A 51 4.29 13.88 -0.75
C PRO A 51 5.59 13.29 -0.21
N ARG A 52 6.21 12.37 -0.98
CA ARG A 52 7.52 11.76 -0.66
C ARG A 52 7.53 10.98 0.67
N SER A 53 6.45 10.25 0.95
CA SER A 53 6.33 9.42 2.16
C SER A 53 6.24 7.92 1.87
N PRO A 54 7.22 7.30 1.17
CA PRO A 54 7.24 5.86 0.97
C PRO A 54 7.32 5.09 2.31
N ASP A 55 7.92 5.70 3.33
CA ASP A 55 8.00 5.16 4.69
C ASP A 55 6.64 4.93 5.36
N LEU A 56 5.57 5.52 4.83
CA LEU A 56 4.21 5.34 5.33
C LEU A 56 3.37 4.42 4.44
N ASN A 57 3.88 3.98 3.30
CA ASN A 57 3.17 3.09 2.38
C ASN A 57 3.61 1.63 2.59
N PRO A 58 2.75 0.74 3.11
CA PRO A 58 3.08 -0.68 3.30
C PRO A 58 3.55 -1.41 2.03
N LEU A 59 3.10 -0.96 0.85
CA LEU A 59 3.57 -1.54 -0.39
C LEU A 59 5.04 -1.19 -0.66
N ASP A 60 5.44 0.04 -0.34
CA ASP A 60 6.79 0.55 -0.59
C ASP A 60 7.80 0.08 0.47
N PHE A 61 7.49 0.25 1.76
CA PHE A 61 8.44 -0.12 2.83
C PHE A 61 8.54 -1.63 3.05
N PHE A 62 7.62 -2.43 2.52
CA PHE A 62 7.60 -3.88 2.71
C PHE A 62 7.40 -4.67 1.41
N LEU A 63 6.21 -4.59 0.78
CA LEU A 63 5.80 -5.59 -0.22
C LEU A 63 6.75 -5.66 -1.42
N TRP A 64 7.10 -4.51 -2.01
CA TRP A 64 7.93 -4.48 -3.21
C TRP A 64 9.36 -4.97 -2.95
N GLY A 65 9.94 -4.62 -1.80
CA GLY A 65 11.25 -5.14 -1.39
C GLY A 65 11.22 -6.66 -1.16
N TYR A 66 10.20 -7.13 -0.43
CA TYR A 66 9.99 -8.55 -0.14
C TYR A 66 9.83 -9.39 -1.41
N LEU A 67 8.92 -8.98 -2.30
CA LEU A 67 8.67 -9.70 -3.56
C LEU A 67 9.90 -9.66 -4.45
N LYS A 68 10.59 -8.52 -4.58
CA LYS A 68 11.80 -8.41 -5.41
C LYS A 68 12.87 -9.39 -4.96
N GLN A 69 13.11 -9.53 -3.66
CA GLN A 69 14.12 -10.45 -3.13
C GLN A 69 13.83 -11.92 -3.50
N ARG A 70 12.55 -12.30 -3.54
CA ARG A 70 12.12 -13.70 -3.75
C ARG A 70 11.96 -14.04 -5.23
N VAL A 71 11.26 -13.19 -5.98
CA VAL A 71 11.00 -13.37 -7.41
C VAL A 71 12.29 -13.38 -8.23
N PHE A 72 13.29 -12.57 -7.83
CA PHE A 72 14.59 -12.44 -8.50
C PHE A 72 15.71 -13.27 -7.87
N LEU A 73 15.41 -14.30 -7.06
CA LEU A 73 16.41 -15.32 -6.68
C LEU A 73 17.07 -15.94 -7.93
N THR A 74 16.28 -16.09 -8.99
CA THR A 74 16.76 -16.32 -10.35
C THR A 74 16.10 -15.33 -11.29
N LYS A 75 16.76 -14.98 -12.40
CA LYS A 75 16.19 -14.07 -13.40
C LYS A 75 15.01 -14.78 -14.12
N PRO A 76 13.78 -14.24 -14.09
CA PRO A 76 12.68 -14.78 -14.88
C PRO A 76 12.99 -14.71 -16.37
N ALA A 77 12.60 -15.74 -17.12
CA ALA A 77 12.87 -15.87 -18.55
C ALA A 77 11.99 -14.93 -19.39
N ASN A 78 10.76 -14.65 -18.93
CA ASN A 78 9.79 -13.82 -19.63
C ASN A 78 8.77 -13.20 -18.65
N THR A 79 7.87 -12.38 -19.19
CA THR A 79 6.83 -11.69 -18.41
C THR A 79 5.80 -12.63 -17.80
N GLU A 80 5.47 -13.73 -18.46
CA GLU A 80 4.49 -14.71 -17.94
C GLU A 80 5.03 -15.38 -16.68
N GLU A 81 6.29 -15.83 -16.72
CA GLU A 81 6.97 -16.39 -15.56
C GLU A 81 7.11 -15.35 -14.43
N LEU A 82 7.42 -14.10 -14.76
CA LEU A 82 7.49 -13.02 -13.77
C LEU A 82 6.14 -12.83 -13.06
N ILE A 83 5.03 -12.78 -13.81
CA ILE A 83 3.68 -12.65 -13.24
C ILE A 83 3.37 -13.86 -12.36
N HIS A 84 3.62 -15.07 -12.85
CA HIS A 84 3.37 -16.30 -12.09
C HIS A 84 4.13 -16.31 -10.76
N ARG A 85 5.43 -15.98 -10.78
CA ARG A 85 6.25 -15.90 -9.56
C ARG A 85 5.76 -14.84 -8.60
N ILE A 86 5.37 -13.65 -9.07
CA ILE A 86 4.79 -12.60 -8.21
C ILE A 86 3.52 -13.12 -7.54
N THR A 87 2.63 -13.77 -8.29
CA THR A 87 1.39 -14.33 -7.76
C THR A 87 1.66 -15.40 -6.70
N GLU A 88 2.54 -16.36 -6.99
CA GLU A 88 2.90 -17.42 -6.04
C GLU A 88 3.53 -16.85 -4.77
N GLU A 89 4.53 -15.98 -4.89
CA GLU A 89 5.20 -15.40 -3.72
C GLU A 89 4.26 -14.50 -2.90
N THR A 90 3.26 -13.89 -3.52
CA THR A 90 2.21 -13.13 -2.82
C THR A 90 1.29 -14.06 -2.03
N HIS A 91 0.90 -15.21 -2.59
CA HIS A 91 0.08 -16.20 -1.88
C HIS A 91 0.81 -16.84 -0.69
N GLN A 92 2.14 -16.89 -0.74
CA GLN A 92 2.97 -17.42 0.34
C GLN A 92 3.18 -16.43 1.49
N ILE A 93 2.69 -15.18 1.41
CA ILE A 93 2.81 -14.22 2.51
C ILE A 93 1.90 -14.66 3.66
N PRO A 94 2.46 -15.02 4.83
CA PRO A 94 1.65 -15.52 5.91
C PRO A 94 0.89 -14.37 6.61
N PRO A 95 -0.30 -14.65 7.20
CA PRO A 95 -1.09 -13.62 7.87
C PRO A 95 -0.36 -12.88 9.00
N ASP A 96 0.55 -13.54 9.72
CA ASP A 96 1.33 -12.90 10.79
C ASP A 96 2.29 -11.83 10.25
N MET A 97 2.81 -12.01 9.03
CA MET A 97 3.64 -11.02 8.37
C MET A 97 2.81 -9.79 7.98
N ILE A 98 1.58 -9.99 7.49
CA ILE A 98 0.65 -8.89 7.23
C ILE A 98 0.32 -8.14 8.52
N GLN A 99 0.09 -8.85 9.63
CA GLN A 99 -0.15 -8.21 10.92
C GLN A 99 1.05 -7.34 11.35
N LYS A 100 2.28 -7.85 11.26
CA LYS A 100 3.50 -7.08 11.57
C LYS A 100 3.66 -5.84 10.70
N VAL A 101 3.25 -5.90 9.42
CA VAL A 101 3.27 -4.76 8.50
C VAL A 101 2.27 -3.69 8.94
N ILE A 102 1.08 -4.09 9.38
CA ILE A 102 0.07 -3.18 9.93
C ILE A 102 0.56 -2.53 11.23
N GLU A 103 1.14 -3.31 12.14
CA GLU A 103 1.74 -2.80 13.38
C GLU A 103 2.88 -1.81 13.06
N GLY A 104 3.76 -2.19 12.12
CA GLY A 104 4.85 -1.34 11.64
C GLY A 104 4.36 -0.01 11.06
N PHE A 105 3.23 0.01 10.35
CA PHE A 105 2.62 1.26 9.87
C PHE A 105 2.26 2.20 11.02
N TYR A 106 1.64 1.70 12.10
CA TYR A 106 1.32 2.53 13.27
C TYR A 106 2.58 3.05 13.98
N HIS A 107 3.63 2.23 14.10
CA HIS A 107 4.91 2.68 14.65
C HIS A 107 5.55 3.79 13.79
N ARG A 108 5.53 3.63 12.46
CA ARG A 108 6.03 4.63 11.51
C ARG A 108 5.24 5.95 11.59
N LEU A 109 3.93 5.90 11.81
CA LEU A 109 3.12 7.09 12.09
C LEU A 109 3.56 7.79 13.38
N GLY A 110 3.80 7.04 14.46
CA GLY A 110 4.31 7.59 15.73
C GLY A 110 5.63 8.34 15.54
N TYR A 111 6.61 7.72 14.88
CA TYR A 111 7.87 8.38 14.56
C TYR A 111 7.70 9.61 13.66
N CYS A 112 6.84 9.53 12.64
CA CYS A 112 6.53 10.68 11.79
C CYS A 112 6.00 11.86 12.61
N GLN A 113 5.13 11.61 13.59
CA GLN A 113 4.61 12.64 14.49
C GLN A 113 5.70 13.20 15.42
N GLU A 114 6.49 12.34 16.06
CA GLU A 114 7.60 12.75 16.93
C GLU A 114 8.64 13.61 16.21
N LYS A 115 8.87 13.32 14.92
CA LYS A 115 9.80 14.07 14.06
C LYS A 115 9.13 15.20 13.29
N LEU A 116 7.89 15.54 13.61
CA LEU A 116 7.15 16.65 12.96
C LEU A 116 7.11 16.54 11.43
N GLY A 117 6.97 15.32 10.91
CA GLY A 117 6.91 15.01 9.48
C GLY A 117 8.27 14.91 8.77
N GLN A 118 9.40 15.00 9.48
CA GLN A 118 10.73 14.79 8.90
C GLN A 118 11.05 13.30 8.71
N HIS A 119 12.13 13.01 7.97
CA HIS A 119 12.61 11.64 7.77
C HIS A 119 12.98 10.96 9.10
N PHE A 120 12.52 9.73 9.26
CA PHE A 120 12.68 8.97 10.51
C PHE A 120 13.24 7.55 10.30
N GLU A 121 13.56 7.16 9.06
CA GLU A 121 13.98 5.78 8.75
C GLU A 121 15.20 5.31 9.56
N HIS A 122 16.11 6.23 9.91
CA HIS A 122 17.27 5.95 10.75
C HIS A 122 16.95 5.63 12.22
N PHE A 123 15.68 5.71 12.63
CA PHE A 123 15.20 5.33 13.96
C PHE A 123 14.37 4.04 13.95
N LEU A 124 14.16 3.43 12.77
CA LEU A 124 13.36 2.22 12.59
C LEU A 124 14.17 0.93 12.77
#